data_AF-A0A7C3ZEU4-F1
#
_entry.id   AF-A0A7C3ZEU4-F1
#
_cell.length_a   1.000
_cell.length_b   1.000
_cell.length_c   1.000
_cell.angle_alpha   90.00
_cell.angle_beta   90.00
_cell.angle_gamma   90.00
#
_symmetry.space_group_name_H-M   'P 1'
#
loop_
_entity.id
_entity.type
_entity.pdbx_description
1 polymer ?
#
loop_
_entity_poly.entity_id
_entity_poly.type
_entity_poly.pdbx_seq_one_letter_code
_entity_poly.pdbx_strand_id
1 'polypeptide(L)'
;MEKAEKDVYKFIKEEKGLAETEKDAYRTAWDAFKTLLRNEQEKYMMVVRNTAMLGREEILKLLSEGNKYYDEGEDEKALECFTKTRKLSPENTLAWLGISRVFWRLGKNEEALDALKKVIELAPSNVSAWHLKGNICYNMGHYEDAVNAFSKVIELTDSKETVQYAKKMIGRALAKSNEVKQKMEMIRKVPVKGAYDYITDGSREYSKGENEKALECFDKAIGLEPKNADAWFWKARALWQLKRNEEALEAMEKVIGLNPNDIGAWRFIGDLHSENRNYSEAREAYSKALKLCPKGKEIYDEIAAELENVEKKMTLNKSSKATLEDILGRAGKRSYEEEMTLLEEISEIYDREIKEKKEEGKVWREGQLVHLPREGEVIVIGDIHSRAECIETVLKETNFVERISKGENVYLVCLGDYIDRPKDSSQPSGIKVLDVLFELKKSFPENVILLRGNHEMHKKIRVSPHEFVFECAEVFQGKEWKIAYEKYMRLFEKMPVAAKAPNGVLFIHGGITDKVKGERDLANPDEDALRELLWNDPDSGVSEYRSGNRGSERIYTFGEEAFNRFMEDVGSNVLVRAHEQKVEAMFHDRLLTLNSTNYKGAEKAYAIVKLEKEIKSISEIKVIHF
;
A
#
# COMPACT_ATOMS: atom_id res chain seq x y z
N MET A 1 -1.06 -34.62 6.77
CA MET A 1 0.38 -34.33 6.78
C MET A 1 0.82 -33.79 8.13
N GLU A 2 0.29 -32.66 8.60
CA GLU A 2 0.61 -32.09 9.94
C GLU A 2 0.45 -33.07 11.11
N LYS A 3 -0.51 -34.00 11.02
CA LYS A 3 -0.71 -35.06 12.03
C LYS A 3 0.45 -36.08 12.03
N ALA A 4 0.88 -36.55 10.87
CA ALA A 4 2.00 -37.49 10.74
C ALA A 4 3.34 -36.84 11.16
N GLU A 5 3.51 -35.55 10.85
CA GLU A 5 4.67 -34.75 11.27
C GLU A 5 4.68 -34.54 12.79
N LYS A 6 3.54 -34.21 13.40
CA LYS A 6 3.41 -34.13 14.86
C LYS A 6 3.67 -35.47 15.54
N ASP A 7 3.18 -36.57 14.98
CA ASP A 7 3.32 -37.91 15.58
C ASP A 7 4.78 -38.41 15.52
N VAL A 8 5.51 -38.16 14.42
CA VAL A 8 6.95 -38.48 14.29
C VAL A 8 7.80 -37.57 15.18
N TYR A 9 7.49 -36.27 15.22
CA TYR A 9 8.23 -35.32 16.06
C TYR A 9 8.01 -35.59 17.55
N LYS A 10 6.79 -36.03 17.93
CA LYS A 10 6.47 -36.46 19.30
C LYS A 10 7.20 -37.76 19.67
N PHE A 11 7.22 -38.75 18.76
CA PHE A 11 7.94 -40.02 18.96
C PHE A 11 9.45 -39.81 19.14
N ILE A 12 10.09 -38.98 18.29
CA ILE A 12 11.53 -38.66 18.39
C ILE A 12 11.87 -37.91 19.69
N LYS A 13 10.94 -37.09 20.20
CA LYS A 13 11.18 -36.24 21.38
C LYS A 13 10.93 -36.95 22.71
N GLU A 14 10.14 -38.03 22.72
CA GLU A 14 9.72 -38.71 23.95
C GLU A 14 10.61 -39.90 24.36
N GLU A 15 11.52 -40.42 23.52
CA GLU A 15 12.35 -41.58 23.89
C GLU A 15 13.70 -41.24 24.53
N LYS A 16 13.73 -41.29 25.86
CA LYS A 16 14.95 -41.56 26.63
C LYS A 16 15.22 -43.07 26.65
N GLY A 17 16.11 -43.56 25.80
CA GLY A 17 16.61 -44.95 25.90
C GLY A 17 17.11 -45.63 24.63
N LEU A 18 16.78 -45.12 23.44
CA LEU A 18 17.28 -45.72 22.19
C LEU A 18 18.78 -45.53 21.99
N ALA A 19 19.44 -46.57 21.46
CA ALA A 19 20.82 -46.49 21.02
C ALA A 19 20.96 -45.55 19.80
N GLU A 20 22.08 -44.84 19.70
CA GLU A 20 22.26 -43.78 18.69
C GLU A 20 22.13 -44.29 17.24
N THR A 21 22.44 -45.57 17.02
CA THR A 21 22.28 -46.26 15.73
C THR A 21 20.82 -46.39 15.28
N GLU A 22 19.88 -46.52 16.21
CA GLU A 22 18.44 -46.58 15.87
C GLU A 22 17.88 -45.19 15.56
N LYS A 23 18.36 -44.16 16.28
CA LYS A 23 18.00 -42.76 16.00
C LYS A 23 18.49 -42.31 14.62
N ASP A 24 19.68 -42.74 14.20
CA ASP A 24 20.19 -42.44 12.86
C ASP A 24 19.42 -43.15 11.75
N ALA A 25 18.92 -44.37 11.99
CA ALA A 25 18.03 -45.06 11.06
C ALA A 25 16.70 -44.28 10.87
N TYR A 26 16.12 -43.76 11.96
CA TYR A 26 14.91 -42.92 11.89
C TYR A 26 15.15 -41.56 11.25
N ARG A 27 16.27 -40.90 11.52
CA ARG A 27 16.66 -39.64 10.85
C ARG A 27 16.83 -39.86 9.34
N THR A 28 17.48 -40.96 8.96
CA THR A 28 17.69 -41.33 7.55
C THR A 28 16.36 -41.64 6.85
N ALA A 29 15.45 -42.37 7.50
CA ALA A 29 14.11 -42.62 6.97
C ALA A 29 13.28 -41.33 6.84
N TRP A 30 13.42 -40.39 7.78
CA TRP A 30 12.77 -39.08 7.76
C TRP A 30 13.33 -38.16 6.66
N ASP A 31 14.65 -38.16 6.45
CA ASP A 31 15.30 -37.42 5.37
C ASP A 31 14.95 -37.99 3.99
N ALA A 32 14.86 -39.32 3.86
CA ALA A 32 14.35 -39.97 2.65
C ALA A 32 12.87 -39.59 2.38
N PHE A 33 12.04 -39.55 3.42
CA PHE A 33 10.63 -39.14 3.31
C PHE A 33 10.47 -37.66 2.93
N LYS A 34 11.26 -36.74 3.53
CA LYS A 34 11.30 -35.32 3.16
C LYS A 34 11.79 -35.10 1.72
N THR A 35 12.73 -35.92 1.26
CA THR A 35 13.25 -35.85 -0.11
C THR A 35 12.20 -36.32 -1.14
N LEU A 36 11.44 -37.37 -0.81
CA LEU A 36 10.26 -37.80 -1.58
C LEU A 36 9.19 -36.70 -1.63
N LEU A 37 8.91 -36.03 -0.50
CA LEU A 37 7.96 -34.92 -0.42
C LEU A 37 8.38 -33.68 -1.22
N ARG A 38 9.67 -33.31 -1.19
CA ARG A 38 10.21 -32.19 -1.98
C ARG A 38 10.11 -32.45 -3.48
N ASN A 39 10.48 -33.66 -3.91
CA ASN A 39 10.38 -34.06 -5.32
C ASN A 39 8.91 -34.12 -5.80
N GLU A 40 7.97 -34.54 -4.95
CA GLU A 40 6.54 -34.50 -5.25
C GLU A 40 6.00 -33.06 -5.30
N GLN A 41 6.42 -32.16 -4.40
CA GLN A 41 6.03 -30.75 -4.40
C GLN A 41 6.61 -29.95 -5.58
N GLU A 42 7.87 -30.17 -5.96
CA GLU A 42 8.48 -29.51 -7.12
C GLU A 42 7.88 -30.03 -8.43
N LYS A 43 7.63 -31.34 -8.54
CA LYS A 43 6.82 -31.88 -9.64
C LYS A 43 5.42 -31.29 -9.64
N TYR A 44 4.77 -31.17 -8.48
CA TYR A 44 3.44 -30.57 -8.37
C TYR A 44 3.43 -29.09 -8.74
N MET A 45 4.42 -28.29 -8.35
CA MET A 45 4.50 -26.85 -8.67
C MET A 45 4.94 -26.58 -10.11
N MET A 46 5.83 -27.41 -10.65
CA MET A 46 6.18 -27.42 -12.08
C MET A 46 4.99 -27.86 -12.92
N VAL A 47 4.25 -28.88 -12.49
CA VAL A 47 2.96 -29.27 -13.08
C VAL A 47 1.99 -28.10 -12.95
N VAL A 48 1.75 -27.50 -11.79
CA VAL A 48 0.82 -26.36 -11.62
C VAL A 48 1.19 -25.15 -12.45
N ARG A 49 2.48 -24.77 -12.56
CA ARG A 49 2.93 -23.66 -13.42
C ARG A 49 2.83 -23.99 -14.91
N ASN A 50 3.24 -25.19 -15.32
CA ASN A 50 3.07 -25.65 -16.69
C ASN A 50 1.58 -25.82 -17.01
N THR A 51 0.75 -26.29 -16.09
CA THR A 51 -0.71 -26.44 -16.20
C THR A 51 -1.41 -25.09 -16.21
N ALA A 52 -0.89 -24.06 -15.53
CA ALA A 52 -1.42 -22.70 -15.60
C ALA A 52 -1.05 -21.99 -16.91
N MET A 53 0.15 -22.20 -17.46
CA MET A 53 0.53 -21.73 -18.80
C MET A 53 -0.18 -22.52 -19.91
N LEU A 54 -0.17 -23.84 -19.84
CA LEU A 54 -0.93 -24.74 -20.72
C LEU A 54 -2.43 -24.44 -20.64
N GLY A 55 -2.95 -24.15 -19.45
CA GLY A 55 -4.35 -23.77 -19.26
C GLY A 55 -4.70 -22.45 -19.93
N ARG A 56 -3.79 -21.47 -19.98
CA ARG A 56 -4.00 -20.21 -20.73
C ARG A 56 -3.95 -20.44 -22.25
N GLU A 57 -2.99 -21.22 -22.74
CA GLU A 57 -2.92 -21.58 -24.17
C GLU A 57 -4.12 -22.43 -24.61
N GLU A 58 -4.54 -23.37 -23.77
CA GLU A 58 -5.71 -24.22 -23.99
C GLU A 58 -7.01 -23.40 -23.97
N ILE A 59 -7.16 -22.46 -23.04
CA ILE A 59 -8.30 -21.53 -23.02
C ILE A 59 -8.36 -20.71 -24.31
N LEU A 60 -7.24 -20.15 -24.76
CA LEU A 60 -7.18 -19.36 -26.00
C LEU A 60 -7.49 -20.22 -27.23
N LYS A 61 -6.95 -21.44 -27.27
CA LYS A 61 -7.24 -22.41 -28.33
C LYS A 61 -8.72 -22.80 -28.35
N LEU A 62 -9.31 -23.15 -27.21
CA LEU A 62 -10.72 -23.50 -27.09
C LEU A 62 -11.64 -22.33 -27.45
N LEU A 63 -11.28 -21.09 -27.10
CA LEU A 63 -12.02 -19.90 -27.53
C LEU A 63 -11.93 -19.71 -29.04
N SER A 64 -10.76 -19.89 -29.64
CA SER A 64 -10.56 -19.79 -31.09
C SER A 64 -11.31 -20.87 -31.85
N GLU A 65 -11.24 -22.13 -31.40
CA GLU A 65 -11.97 -23.26 -31.98
C GLU A 65 -13.48 -23.10 -31.79
N GLY A 66 -13.91 -22.66 -30.62
CA GLY A 66 -15.33 -22.38 -30.34
C GLY A 66 -15.90 -21.30 -31.26
N ASN A 67 -15.16 -20.21 -31.48
CA ASN A 67 -15.55 -19.18 -32.44
C ASN A 67 -15.57 -19.74 -33.88
N LYS A 68 -14.57 -20.53 -34.28
CA LYS A 68 -14.53 -21.16 -35.60
C LYS A 68 -15.72 -22.07 -35.84
N TYR A 69 -16.01 -23.00 -34.91
CA TYR A 69 -17.17 -23.89 -35.02
C TYR A 69 -18.48 -23.11 -35.01
N TYR A 70 -18.55 -22.03 -34.23
CA TYR A 70 -19.70 -21.12 -34.28
C TYR A 70 -19.84 -20.48 -35.67
N ASP A 71 -18.76 -20.04 -36.30
CA ASP A 71 -18.85 -19.45 -37.64
C ASP A 71 -19.20 -20.49 -38.72
N GLU A 72 -18.78 -21.75 -38.54
CA GLU A 72 -19.11 -22.89 -39.41
C GLU A 72 -20.54 -23.44 -39.21
N GLY A 73 -21.25 -22.96 -38.18
CA GLY A 73 -22.61 -23.43 -37.84
C GLY A 73 -22.64 -24.74 -37.05
N GLU A 74 -21.48 -25.23 -36.58
CA GLU A 74 -21.36 -26.43 -35.76
C GLU A 74 -21.61 -26.12 -34.27
N ASP A 75 -22.86 -25.77 -33.95
CA ASP A 75 -23.25 -25.22 -32.65
C ASP A 75 -22.96 -26.13 -31.45
N GLU A 76 -23.09 -27.45 -31.61
CA GLU A 76 -22.79 -28.40 -30.54
C GLU A 76 -21.30 -28.39 -30.18
N LYS A 77 -20.42 -28.35 -31.18
CA LYS A 77 -18.97 -28.30 -30.97
C LYS A 77 -18.54 -26.94 -30.42
N ALA A 78 -19.14 -25.85 -30.92
CA ALA A 78 -18.91 -24.52 -30.39
C ALA A 78 -19.29 -24.43 -28.89
N LEU A 79 -20.46 -24.94 -28.52
CA LEU A 79 -20.92 -24.98 -27.13
C LEU A 79 -20.00 -25.84 -26.26
N GLU A 80 -19.53 -26.97 -26.79
CA GLU A 80 -18.58 -27.83 -26.09
C GLU A 80 -17.27 -27.09 -25.78
N CYS A 81 -16.69 -26.41 -26.77
CA CYS A 81 -15.48 -25.60 -26.61
C CYS A 81 -15.67 -24.50 -25.55
N PHE A 82 -16.72 -23.69 -25.66
CA PHE A 82 -16.97 -22.62 -24.68
C PHE A 82 -17.32 -23.16 -23.28
N THR A 83 -17.99 -24.30 -23.19
CA THR A 83 -18.28 -24.95 -21.90
C THR A 83 -17.02 -25.50 -21.25
N LYS A 84 -16.09 -26.06 -22.03
CA LYS A 84 -14.76 -26.46 -21.54
C LYS A 84 -13.98 -25.24 -21.06
N THR A 85 -13.97 -24.15 -21.83
CA THR A 85 -13.34 -22.88 -21.39
C THR A 85 -13.94 -22.38 -20.08
N ARG A 86 -15.27 -22.38 -19.94
CA ARG A 86 -15.95 -21.98 -18.70
C ARG A 86 -15.57 -22.86 -17.51
N LYS A 87 -15.40 -24.17 -17.71
CA LYS A 87 -14.95 -25.08 -16.63
C LYS A 87 -13.52 -24.77 -16.19
N LEU A 88 -12.65 -24.39 -17.12
CA LEU A 88 -11.25 -24.03 -16.85
C LEU A 88 -11.10 -22.61 -16.26
N SER A 89 -11.95 -21.66 -16.68
CA SER A 89 -11.99 -20.27 -16.18
C SER A 89 -13.44 -19.78 -16.09
N PRO A 90 -14.09 -19.95 -14.93
CA PRO A 90 -15.48 -19.56 -14.70
C PRO A 90 -15.75 -18.05 -14.84
N GLU A 91 -14.74 -17.21 -14.68
CA GLU A 91 -14.79 -15.74 -14.81
C GLU A 91 -14.54 -15.23 -16.24
N ASN A 92 -14.26 -16.11 -17.21
CA ASN A 92 -13.97 -15.70 -18.57
C ASN A 92 -15.24 -15.19 -19.30
N THR A 93 -15.33 -13.87 -19.49
CA THR A 93 -16.50 -13.22 -20.11
C THR A 93 -16.69 -13.58 -21.59
N LEU A 94 -15.63 -13.92 -22.32
CA LEU A 94 -15.70 -14.34 -23.72
C LEU A 94 -16.36 -15.72 -23.86
N ALA A 95 -16.05 -16.65 -22.96
CA ALA A 95 -16.68 -17.98 -22.94
C ALA A 95 -18.19 -17.87 -22.66
N TRP A 96 -18.58 -17.09 -21.66
CA TRP A 96 -20.00 -16.84 -21.37
C TRP A 96 -20.74 -16.14 -22.51
N LEU A 97 -20.09 -15.17 -23.17
CA LEU A 97 -20.65 -14.50 -24.34
C LEU A 97 -20.80 -15.47 -25.52
N GLY A 98 -19.83 -16.37 -25.74
CA GLY A 98 -19.90 -17.44 -26.74
C GLY A 98 -21.04 -18.42 -26.47
N ILE A 99 -21.19 -18.89 -25.23
CA ILE A 99 -22.31 -19.75 -24.81
C ILE A 99 -23.66 -19.07 -25.11
N SER A 100 -23.81 -17.79 -24.75
CA SER A 100 -25.04 -17.04 -25.03
C SER A 100 -25.35 -16.97 -26.52
N ARG A 101 -24.34 -16.69 -27.36
CA ARG A 101 -24.48 -16.64 -28.82
C ARG A 101 -24.93 -17.97 -29.41
N VAL A 102 -24.39 -19.08 -28.91
CA VAL A 102 -24.79 -20.43 -29.35
C VAL A 102 -26.23 -20.72 -28.93
N PHE A 103 -26.59 -20.48 -27.66
CA PHE A 103 -27.97 -20.71 -27.20
C PHE A 103 -28.99 -19.85 -27.94
N TRP A 104 -28.66 -18.59 -28.22
CA TRP A 104 -29.52 -17.73 -29.02
C TRP A 104 -29.75 -18.27 -30.43
N ARG A 105 -28.69 -18.76 -31.09
CA ARG A 105 -28.81 -19.36 -32.43
C ARG A 105 -29.66 -20.63 -32.42
N LEU A 106 -29.55 -21.42 -31.35
CA LEU A 106 -30.38 -22.61 -31.12
C LEU A 106 -31.82 -22.29 -30.70
N GLY A 107 -32.20 -21.01 -30.58
CA GLY A 107 -33.52 -20.56 -30.15
C GLY A 107 -33.78 -20.70 -28.64
N LYS A 108 -32.77 -21.07 -27.86
CA LYS A 108 -32.79 -21.21 -26.39
C LYS A 108 -32.57 -19.84 -25.73
N ASN A 109 -33.57 -18.98 -25.85
CA ASN A 109 -33.44 -17.56 -25.51
C ASN A 109 -33.24 -17.31 -24.01
N GLU A 110 -33.88 -18.08 -23.13
CA GLU A 110 -33.73 -17.92 -21.67
C GLU A 110 -32.32 -18.29 -21.21
N GLU A 111 -31.80 -19.42 -21.69
CA GLU A 111 -30.43 -19.85 -21.38
C GLU A 111 -29.38 -18.88 -21.95
N ALA A 112 -29.69 -18.24 -23.09
CA ALA A 112 -28.86 -17.18 -23.64
C ALA A 112 -28.83 -15.92 -22.76
N LEU A 113 -29.98 -15.54 -22.17
CA LEU A 113 -30.08 -14.41 -21.24
C LEU A 113 -29.39 -14.70 -19.90
N ASP A 114 -29.48 -15.92 -19.37
CA ASP A 114 -28.77 -16.34 -18.17
C ASP A 114 -27.25 -16.26 -18.33
N ALA A 115 -26.73 -16.72 -19.47
CA ALA A 115 -25.32 -16.58 -19.80
C ALA A 115 -24.90 -15.11 -19.92
N LEU A 116 -25.75 -14.25 -20.52
CA LEU A 116 -25.49 -12.80 -20.60
C LEU A 116 -25.54 -12.10 -19.25
N LYS A 117 -26.41 -12.53 -18.35
CA LYS A 117 -26.44 -12.00 -16.98
C LYS A 117 -25.08 -12.18 -16.31
N LYS A 118 -24.44 -13.33 -16.49
CA LYS A 118 -23.08 -13.57 -16.00
C LYS A 118 -22.04 -12.66 -16.65
N VAL A 119 -22.14 -12.41 -17.96
CA VAL A 119 -21.24 -11.44 -18.63
C VAL A 119 -21.42 -10.03 -18.07
N ILE A 120 -22.66 -9.59 -17.83
CA ILE A 120 -22.96 -8.24 -17.33
C ILE A 120 -22.56 -8.09 -15.86
N GLU A 121 -22.70 -9.13 -15.04
CA GLU A 121 -22.22 -9.14 -13.65
C GLU A 121 -20.68 -9.00 -13.58
N LEU A 122 -19.96 -9.69 -14.48
CA LEU A 122 -18.50 -9.69 -14.51
C LEU A 122 -17.90 -8.47 -15.26
N ALA A 123 -18.61 -7.94 -16.26
CA ALA A 123 -18.18 -6.81 -17.08
C ALA A 123 -19.37 -5.92 -17.48
N PRO A 124 -19.83 -5.01 -16.59
CA PRO A 124 -20.99 -4.16 -16.84
C PRO A 124 -20.87 -3.24 -18.05
N SER A 125 -19.65 -2.90 -18.47
CA SER A 125 -19.36 -2.05 -19.64
C SER A 125 -19.28 -2.81 -20.98
N ASN A 126 -19.55 -4.12 -20.99
CA ASN A 126 -19.44 -4.93 -22.20
C ASN A 126 -20.57 -4.62 -23.20
N VAL A 127 -20.27 -3.76 -24.19
CA VAL A 127 -21.21 -3.33 -25.24
C VAL A 127 -21.81 -4.51 -26.02
N SER A 128 -21.00 -5.54 -26.31
CA SER A 128 -21.46 -6.72 -27.07
C SER A 128 -22.52 -7.53 -26.32
N ALA A 129 -22.41 -7.61 -24.99
CA ALA A 129 -23.37 -8.30 -24.14
C ALA A 129 -24.72 -7.56 -24.11
N TRP A 130 -24.70 -6.25 -23.89
CA TRP A 130 -25.92 -5.41 -23.92
C TRP A 130 -26.59 -5.41 -25.28
N HIS A 131 -25.80 -5.36 -26.35
CA HIS A 131 -26.29 -5.46 -27.72
C HIS A 131 -26.98 -6.80 -27.99
N LEU A 132 -26.36 -7.93 -27.59
CA LEU A 132 -26.94 -9.26 -27.76
C LEU A 132 -28.22 -9.43 -26.92
N LYS A 133 -28.21 -8.95 -25.67
CA LYS A 133 -29.40 -8.94 -24.80
C LYS A 133 -30.56 -8.18 -25.45
N GLY A 134 -30.30 -7.01 -26.01
CA GLY A 134 -31.31 -6.21 -26.71
C GLY A 134 -31.94 -6.95 -27.89
N ASN A 135 -31.14 -7.65 -28.68
CA ASN A 135 -31.63 -8.46 -29.80
C ASN A 135 -32.48 -9.65 -29.33
N ILE A 136 -32.05 -10.36 -28.28
CA ILE A 136 -32.79 -11.51 -27.73
C ILE A 136 -34.14 -11.04 -27.17
N CYS A 137 -34.15 -10.00 -26.31
CA CYS A 137 -35.38 -9.46 -25.73
C CYS A 137 -36.33 -8.94 -26.82
N TYR A 138 -35.82 -8.30 -27.87
CA TYR A 138 -36.64 -7.86 -29.00
C TYR A 138 -37.30 -9.04 -29.71
N ASN A 139 -36.56 -10.12 -29.96
CA ASN A 139 -37.08 -11.32 -30.62
C ASN A 139 -38.11 -12.07 -29.76
N MET A 140 -37.97 -12.02 -28.43
CA MET A 140 -38.94 -12.58 -27.48
C MET A 140 -40.20 -11.70 -27.32
N GLY A 141 -40.23 -10.50 -27.89
CA GLY A 141 -41.32 -9.54 -27.70
C GLY A 141 -41.25 -8.79 -26.37
N HIS A 142 -40.17 -8.93 -25.60
CA HIS A 142 -39.89 -8.17 -24.39
C HIS A 142 -39.33 -6.79 -24.78
N TYR A 143 -40.20 -5.96 -25.38
CA TYR A 143 -39.80 -4.70 -26.00
C TYR A 143 -39.26 -3.67 -25.01
N GLU A 144 -39.71 -3.68 -23.75
CA GLU A 144 -39.17 -2.81 -22.70
C GLU A 144 -37.71 -3.16 -22.38
N ASP A 145 -37.42 -4.44 -22.12
CA ASP A 145 -36.07 -4.92 -21.84
C ASP A 145 -35.14 -4.70 -23.03
N ALA A 146 -35.64 -4.84 -24.25
CA ALA A 146 -34.91 -4.54 -25.47
C ALA A 146 -34.50 -3.06 -25.52
N VAL A 147 -35.43 -2.14 -25.24
CA VAL A 147 -35.16 -0.70 -25.23
C VAL A 147 -34.16 -0.32 -24.14
N ASN A 148 -34.26 -0.93 -22.95
CA ASN A 148 -33.31 -0.71 -21.86
C ASN A 148 -31.90 -1.18 -22.24
N ALA A 149 -31.78 -2.39 -22.81
CA ALA A 149 -30.50 -2.93 -23.23
C ALA A 149 -29.84 -2.11 -24.36
N PHE A 150 -30.61 -1.67 -25.36
CA PHE A 150 -30.08 -0.81 -26.43
C PHE A 150 -29.77 0.61 -25.95
N SER A 151 -30.48 1.15 -24.95
CA SER A 151 -30.12 2.43 -24.33
C SER A 151 -28.75 2.34 -23.65
N LYS A 152 -28.48 1.23 -22.94
CA LYS A 152 -27.14 0.96 -22.39
C LYS A 152 -26.06 0.85 -23.46
N VAL A 153 -26.37 0.30 -24.64
CA VAL A 153 -25.41 0.32 -25.77
C VAL A 153 -25.05 1.75 -26.16
N ILE A 154 -26.02 2.67 -26.23
CA ILE A 154 -25.78 4.08 -26.59
C ILE A 154 -24.94 4.80 -25.53
N GLU A 155 -25.18 4.52 -24.25
CA GLU A 155 -24.41 5.09 -23.14
C GLU A 155 -22.94 4.61 -23.13
N LEU A 156 -22.69 3.38 -23.57
CA LEU A 156 -21.39 2.71 -23.41
C LEU A 156 -20.49 2.78 -24.66
N THR A 157 -20.92 3.39 -25.77
CA THR A 157 -20.12 3.42 -27.00
C THR A 157 -20.23 4.72 -27.79
N ASP A 158 -19.10 5.16 -28.34
CA ASP A 158 -19.03 6.27 -29.30
C ASP A 158 -19.10 5.80 -30.77
N SER A 159 -19.21 4.48 -31.00
CA SER A 159 -19.32 3.92 -32.35
C SER A 159 -20.62 4.38 -33.03
N LYS A 160 -20.48 5.21 -34.06
CA LYS A 160 -21.61 5.82 -34.78
C LYS A 160 -22.53 4.74 -35.37
N GLU A 161 -21.95 3.69 -35.95
CA GLU A 161 -22.67 2.57 -36.56
C GLU A 161 -23.46 1.79 -35.51
N THR A 162 -22.84 1.49 -34.37
CA THR A 162 -23.45 0.74 -33.26
C THR A 162 -24.57 1.54 -32.61
N VAL A 163 -24.35 2.84 -32.38
CA VAL A 163 -25.37 3.77 -31.87
C VAL A 163 -26.54 3.87 -32.85
N GLN A 164 -26.29 3.97 -34.15
CA GLN A 164 -27.34 4.04 -35.17
C GLN A 164 -28.17 2.75 -35.22
N TYR A 165 -27.53 1.58 -35.08
CA TYR A 165 -28.23 0.31 -34.96
C TYR A 165 -29.11 0.26 -33.71
N ALA A 166 -28.57 0.62 -32.54
CA ALA A 166 -29.31 0.63 -31.28
C ALA A 166 -30.54 1.55 -31.35
N LYS A 167 -30.37 2.78 -31.88
CA LYS A 167 -31.48 3.72 -32.12
C LYS A 167 -32.55 3.15 -33.05
N LYS A 168 -32.14 2.49 -34.14
CA LYS A 168 -33.06 1.83 -35.08
C LYS A 168 -33.87 0.72 -34.39
N MET A 169 -33.22 -0.09 -33.56
CA MET A 169 -33.88 -1.18 -32.84
C MET A 169 -34.82 -0.68 -31.75
N ILE A 170 -34.44 0.38 -31.02
CA ILE A 170 -35.34 1.07 -30.09
C ILE A 170 -36.59 1.56 -30.82
N GLY A 171 -36.44 2.23 -31.96
CA GLY A 171 -37.58 2.68 -32.77
C GLY A 171 -38.52 1.55 -33.21
N ARG A 172 -37.95 0.38 -33.58
CA ARG A 172 -38.72 -0.81 -33.92
C ARG A 172 -39.45 -1.40 -32.71
N ALA A 173 -38.80 -1.47 -31.54
CA ALA A 173 -39.39 -1.96 -30.31
C ALA A 173 -40.57 -1.08 -29.86
N LEU A 174 -40.39 0.24 -29.93
CA LEU A 174 -41.44 1.22 -29.64
C LEU A 174 -42.61 1.15 -30.62
N ALA A 175 -42.36 0.85 -31.89
CA ALA A 175 -43.43 0.65 -32.87
C ALA A 175 -44.24 -0.63 -32.62
N LYS A 176 -43.63 -1.64 -31.99
CA LYS A 176 -44.28 -2.92 -31.67
C LYS A 176 -45.01 -2.92 -30.33
N SER A 177 -44.72 -1.98 -29.43
CA SER A 177 -45.43 -1.83 -28.15
C SER A 177 -45.92 -0.41 -27.90
N ASN A 178 -47.24 -0.22 -27.99
CA ASN A 178 -47.90 1.04 -27.63
C ASN A 178 -47.71 1.41 -26.15
N GLU A 179 -47.60 0.42 -25.27
CA GLU A 179 -47.37 0.63 -23.83
C GLU A 179 -45.98 1.25 -23.57
N VAL A 180 -44.93 0.69 -24.20
CA VAL A 180 -43.57 1.23 -24.09
C VAL A 180 -43.50 2.63 -24.72
N LYS A 181 -44.22 2.86 -25.82
CA LYS A 181 -44.32 4.18 -26.46
C LYS A 181 -44.97 5.21 -25.53
N GLN A 182 -46.09 4.89 -24.87
CA GLN A 182 -46.75 5.79 -23.92
C GLN A 182 -45.89 6.07 -22.69
N LYS A 183 -45.24 5.04 -22.14
CA LYS A 183 -44.33 5.17 -20.99
C LYS A 183 -43.14 6.08 -21.30
N MET A 184 -42.55 5.94 -22.49
CA MET A 184 -41.46 6.82 -22.96
C MET A 184 -41.92 8.26 -23.23
N GLU A 185 -43.13 8.44 -23.75
CA GLU A 185 -43.70 9.76 -23.99
C GLU A 185 -44.06 10.49 -22.68
N MET A 186 -44.45 9.76 -21.63
CA MET A 186 -44.60 10.30 -20.28
C MET A 186 -43.26 10.73 -19.68
N ILE A 187 -42.19 9.95 -19.84
CA ILE A 187 -40.83 10.32 -19.40
C ILE A 187 -40.37 11.58 -20.12
N ARG A 188 -40.69 11.72 -21.41
CA ARG A 188 -40.36 12.91 -22.23
C ARG A 188 -41.12 14.18 -21.84
N LYS A 189 -42.27 14.05 -21.14
CA LYS A 189 -43.11 15.18 -20.68
C LYS A 189 -42.72 15.69 -19.29
N VAL A 190 -41.84 15.00 -18.57
CA VAL A 190 -41.24 15.52 -17.33
C VAL A 190 -40.32 16.68 -17.73
N PRO A 191 -40.49 17.90 -17.19
CA PRO A 191 -39.57 18.99 -17.46
C PRO A 191 -38.16 18.54 -17.09
N VAL A 192 -37.25 18.52 -18.07
CA VAL A 192 -35.85 18.25 -17.81
C VAL A 192 -35.32 19.44 -17.05
N LYS A 193 -35.22 19.30 -15.71
CA LYS A 193 -34.52 20.28 -14.88
C LYS A 193 -33.09 20.40 -15.38
N GLY A 194 -32.64 21.61 -15.65
CA GLY A 194 -31.25 21.89 -16.00
C GLY A 194 -30.37 21.84 -14.75
N ALA A 195 -29.05 21.83 -14.94
CA ALA A 195 -28.11 21.89 -13.82
C ALA A 195 -28.37 23.10 -12.92
N TYR A 196 -28.71 24.26 -13.50
CA TYR A 196 -29.07 25.47 -12.77
C TYR A 196 -30.29 25.30 -11.84
N ASP A 197 -31.32 24.56 -12.27
CA ASP A 197 -32.50 24.30 -11.45
C ASP A 197 -32.16 23.42 -10.24
N TYR A 198 -31.30 22.41 -10.46
CA TYR A 198 -30.83 21.53 -9.39
C TYR A 198 -29.88 22.25 -8.42
N ILE A 199 -29.01 23.15 -8.90
CA ILE A 199 -28.19 23.99 -8.02
C ILE A 199 -29.10 24.88 -7.16
N THR A 200 -30.10 25.52 -7.76
CA THR A 200 -31.05 26.40 -7.03
C THR A 200 -31.83 25.64 -5.96
N ASP A 201 -32.35 24.46 -6.30
CA ASP A 201 -33.04 23.60 -5.35
C ASP A 201 -32.10 23.12 -4.24
N GLY A 202 -30.88 22.69 -4.59
CA GLY A 202 -29.86 22.27 -3.63
C GLY A 202 -29.47 23.38 -2.66
N SER A 203 -29.24 24.60 -3.15
CA SER A 203 -28.95 25.77 -2.31
C SER A 203 -30.11 26.09 -1.37
N ARG A 204 -31.37 25.91 -1.82
CA ARG A 204 -32.55 26.08 -0.97
C ARG A 204 -32.60 25.02 0.13
N GLU A 205 -32.36 23.75 -0.18
CA GLU A 205 -32.34 22.70 0.85
C GLU A 205 -31.16 22.87 1.83
N TYR A 206 -29.98 23.27 1.33
CA TYR A 206 -28.83 23.63 2.16
C TYR A 206 -29.17 24.75 3.16
N SER A 207 -29.89 25.79 2.72
CA SER A 207 -30.30 26.89 3.60
C SER A 207 -31.27 26.47 4.72
N LYS A 208 -31.97 25.33 4.57
CA LYS A 208 -32.83 24.74 5.60
C LYS A 208 -32.07 23.82 6.56
N GLY A 209 -30.79 23.58 6.32
CA GLY A 209 -29.97 22.59 7.06
C GLY A 209 -30.16 21.15 6.58
N GLU A 210 -30.92 20.92 5.51
CA GLU A 210 -31.18 19.60 4.93
C GLU A 210 -30.02 19.20 3.99
N ASN A 211 -28.83 19.03 4.56
CA ASN A 211 -27.58 18.91 3.81
C ASN A 211 -27.51 17.65 2.92
N GLU A 212 -28.13 16.53 3.32
CA GLU A 212 -28.22 15.33 2.50
C GLU A 212 -29.08 15.55 1.24
N LYS A 213 -30.22 16.24 1.39
CA LYS A 213 -31.08 16.58 0.24
C LYS A 213 -30.41 17.58 -0.69
N ALA A 214 -29.66 18.52 -0.12
CA ALA A 214 -28.84 19.45 -0.88
C ALA A 214 -27.78 18.71 -1.70
N LEU A 215 -27.07 17.77 -1.08
CA LEU A 215 -26.07 16.92 -1.73
C LEU A 215 -26.65 16.16 -2.93
N GLU A 216 -27.83 15.53 -2.77
CA GLU A 216 -28.51 14.85 -3.88
C GLU A 216 -28.83 15.78 -5.06
N CYS A 217 -29.19 17.03 -4.78
CA CYS A 217 -29.47 18.02 -5.82
C CYS A 217 -28.18 18.44 -6.54
N PHE A 218 -27.10 18.68 -5.80
CA PHE A 218 -25.80 19.02 -6.40
C PHE A 218 -25.21 17.87 -7.21
N ASP A 219 -25.38 16.62 -6.77
CA ASP A 219 -24.96 15.44 -7.55
C ASP A 219 -25.73 15.32 -8.86
N LYS A 220 -27.05 15.61 -8.86
CA LYS A 220 -27.85 15.68 -10.09
C LYS A 220 -27.39 16.82 -11.01
N ALA A 221 -27.06 17.99 -10.45
CA ALA A 221 -26.51 19.11 -11.22
C ALA A 221 -25.16 18.75 -11.86
N ILE A 222 -24.25 18.12 -11.12
CA ILE A 222 -22.95 17.64 -11.59
C ILE A 222 -23.12 16.56 -12.67
N GLY A 223 -24.09 15.66 -12.53
CA GLY A 223 -24.40 14.65 -13.53
C GLY A 223 -24.85 15.24 -14.88
N LEU A 224 -25.49 16.41 -14.85
CA LEU A 224 -25.90 17.15 -16.06
C LEU A 224 -24.77 18.03 -16.62
N GLU A 225 -24.06 18.75 -15.75
CA GLU A 225 -22.95 19.62 -16.13
C GLU A 225 -21.72 19.35 -15.24
N PRO A 226 -20.88 18.35 -15.60
CA PRO A 226 -19.73 17.96 -14.79
C PRO A 226 -18.66 19.06 -14.63
N LYS A 227 -18.68 20.08 -15.50
CA LYS A 227 -17.76 21.23 -15.50
C LYS A 227 -18.33 22.47 -14.80
N ASN A 228 -19.46 22.36 -14.12
CA ASN A 228 -20.08 23.46 -13.39
C ASN A 228 -19.40 23.63 -12.02
N ALA A 229 -18.54 24.64 -11.88
CA ALA A 229 -17.79 24.88 -10.66
C ALA A 229 -18.68 25.20 -9.45
N ASP A 230 -19.81 25.89 -9.65
CA ASP A 230 -20.74 26.23 -8.58
C ASP A 230 -21.39 24.97 -7.98
N ALA A 231 -21.75 23.99 -8.80
CA ALA A 231 -22.31 22.73 -8.32
C ALA A 231 -21.32 21.96 -7.43
N TRP A 232 -20.05 21.90 -7.84
CA TRP A 232 -18.97 21.30 -7.05
C TRP A 232 -18.71 22.09 -5.75
N PHE A 233 -18.74 23.42 -5.82
CA PHE A 233 -18.55 24.29 -4.67
C PHE A 233 -19.62 24.06 -3.60
N TRP A 234 -20.89 24.05 -4.00
CA TRP A 234 -21.99 23.83 -3.08
C TRP A 234 -22.05 22.40 -2.54
N LYS A 235 -21.66 21.40 -3.35
CA LYS A 235 -21.47 20.02 -2.89
C LYS A 235 -20.45 19.95 -1.74
N ALA A 236 -19.29 20.57 -1.89
CA ALA A 236 -18.27 20.58 -0.85
C ALA A 236 -18.77 21.24 0.45
N ARG A 237 -19.53 22.34 0.34
CA ARG A 237 -20.12 22.99 1.53
C ARG A 237 -21.13 22.08 2.23
N ALA A 238 -21.99 21.39 1.49
CA ALA A 238 -22.92 20.42 2.06
C ALA A 238 -22.18 19.27 2.75
N LEU A 239 -21.13 18.73 2.13
CA LEU A 239 -20.29 17.66 2.71
C LEU A 239 -19.57 18.11 3.99
N TRP A 240 -19.06 19.34 4.01
CA TRP A 240 -18.44 19.92 5.20
C TRP A 240 -19.41 20.05 6.37
N GLN A 241 -20.64 20.52 6.13
CA GLN A 241 -21.69 20.56 7.17
C GLN A 241 -22.07 19.17 7.69
N LEU A 242 -21.92 18.14 6.86
CA LEU A 242 -22.09 16.73 7.23
C LEU A 242 -20.86 16.10 7.90
N LYS A 243 -19.81 16.89 8.16
CA LYS A 243 -18.51 16.42 8.70
C LYS A 243 -17.79 15.39 7.84
N ARG A 244 -18.08 15.38 6.53
CA ARG A 244 -17.42 14.53 5.52
C ARG A 244 -16.27 15.31 4.88
N ASN A 245 -15.27 15.63 5.69
CA ASN A 245 -14.22 16.61 5.33
C ASN A 245 -13.33 16.16 4.17
N GLU A 246 -12.98 14.87 4.08
CA GLU A 246 -12.19 14.32 2.97
C GLU A 246 -12.91 14.48 1.63
N GLU A 247 -14.19 14.10 1.57
CA GLU A 247 -15.01 14.24 0.35
C GLU A 247 -15.27 15.71 0.00
N ALA A 248 -15.37 16.60 0.99
CA ALA A 248 -15.46 18.04 0.77
C ALA A 248 -14.18 18.59 0.11
N LEU A 249 -13.02 18.08 0.53
CA LEU A 249 -11.72 18.41 -0.04
C LEU A 249 -11.61 17.95 -1.50
N GLU A 250 -11.97 16.71 -1.80
CA GLU A 250 -12.02 16.19 -3.18
C GLU A 250 -12.95 17.03 -4.08
N ALA A 251 -14.11 17.45 -3.57
CA ALA A 251 -15.03 18.30 -4.30
C ALA A 251 -14.44 19.71 -4.56
N MET A 252 -13.69 20.28 -3.60
CA MET A 252 -12.98 21.54 -3.79
C MET A 252 -11.81 21.44 -4.76
N GLU A 253 -11.10 20.31 -4.79
CA GLU A 253 -10.06 20.04 -5.80
C GLU A 253 -10.64 20.10 -7.22
N LYS A 254 -11.89 19.64 -7.41
CA LYS A 254 -12.60 19.83 -8.69
C LYS A 254 -12.88 21.30 -8.98
N VAL A 255 -13.26 22.10 -7.98
CA VAL A 255 -13.50 23.54 -8.14
C VAL A 255 -12.22 24.25 -8.60
N ILE A 256 -11.09 24.07 -7.91
CA ILE A 256 -9.82 24.70 -8.30
C ILE A 256 -9.25 24.13 -9.62
N GLY A 257 -9.58 22.88 -9.97
CA GLY A 257 -9.25 22.29 -11.27
C GLY A 257 -10.03 22.95 -12.42
N LEU A 258 -11.25 23.41 -12.16
CA LEU A 258 -12.08 24.14 -13.13
C LEU A 258 -11.75 25.64 -13.15
N ASN A 259 -11.50 26.25 -11.99
CA ASN A 259 -11.11 27.64 -11.82
C ASN A 259 -9.94 27.79 -10.83
N PRO A 260 -8.69 27.76 -11.32
CA PRO A 260 -7.50 27.85 -10.45
C PRO A 260 -7.34 29.18 -9.70
N ASN A 261 -8.05 30.22 -10.13
CA ASN A 261 -7.95 31.57 -9.56
C ASN A 261 -9.10 31.89 -8.58
N ASP A 262 -9.89 30.89 -8.19
CA ASP A 262 -10.99 31.08 -7.24
C ASP A 262 -10.47 31.29 -5.81
N ILE A 263 -10.49 32.53 -5.36
CA ILE A 263 -10.04 32.93 -4.01
C ILE A 263 -10.86 32.23 -2.93
N GLY A 264 -12.18 32.08 -3.15
CA GLY A 264 -13.09 31.47 -2.18
C GLY A 264 -12.84 29.98 -2.02
N ALA A 265 -12.56 29.28 -3.12
CA ALA A 265 -12.20 27.87 -3.09
C ALA A 265 -10.87 27.64 -2.36
N TRP A 266 -9.83 28.42 -2.65
CA TRP A 266 -8.54 28.30 -1.96
C TRP A 266 -8.64 28.61 -0.46
N ARG A 267 -9.45 29.60 -0.06
CA ARG A 267 -9.75 29.84 1.35
C ARG A 267 -10.44 28.64 1.98
N PHE A 268 -11.48 28.10 1.35
CA PHE A 268 -12.24 26.98 1.90
C PHE A 268 -11.38 25.71 2.06
N ILE A 269 -10.46 25.46 1.12
CA ILE A 269 -9.46 24.39 1.25
C ILE A 269 -8.56 24.64 2.47
N GLY A 270 -8.14 25.89 2.69
CA GLY A 270 -7.38 26.28 3.87
C GLY A 270 -8.14 26.05 5.17
N ASP A 271 -9.42 26.41 5.21
CA ASP A 271 -10.32 26.20 6.36
C ASP A 271 -10.46 24.70 6.67
N LEU A 272 -10.74 23.87 5.65
CA LEU A 272 -10.85 22.42 5.78
C LEU A 272 -9.57 21.78 6.34
N HIS A 273 -8.41 22.14 5.80
CA HIS A 273 -7.13 21.63 6.30
C HIS A 273 -6.81 22.13 7.71
N SER A 274 -7.17 23.37 8.03
CA SER A 274 -6.97 23.95 9.38
C SER A 274 -7.81 23.21 10.42
N GLU A 275 -9.06 22.88 10.10
CA GLU A 275 -9.94 22.07 10.95
C GLU A 275 -9.43 20.64 11.13
N ASN A 276 -8.91 20.03 10.07
CA ASN A 276 -8.28 18.71 10.09
C ASN A 276 -6.86 18.72 10.70
N ARG A 277 -6.37 19.87 11.19
CA ARG A 277 -5.02 20.07 11.75
C ARG A 277 -3.86 19.85 10.78
N ASN A 278 -4.12 19.77 9.48
CA ASN A 278 -3.10 19.76 8.43
C ASN A 278 -2.60 21.20 8.18
N TYR A 279 -1.86 21.74 9.14
CA TYR A 279 -1.48 23.15 9.15
C TYR A 279 -0.55 23.55 8.00
N SER A 280 0.26 22.63 7.46
CA SER A 280 1.10 22.89 6.28
C SER A 280 0.29 23.19 5.03
N GLU A 281 -0.68 22.34 4.74
CA GLU A 281 -1.57 22.41 3.59
C GLU A 281 -2.51 23.62 3.73
N ALA A 282 -3.01 23.85 4.95
CA ALA A 282 -3.80 25.04 5.26
C ALA A 282 -3.02 26.32 4.96
N ARG A 283 -1.75 26.38 5.39
CA ARG A 283 -0.85 27.50 5.13
C ARG A 283 -0.64 27.71 3.63
N GLU A 284 -0.41 26.65 2.86
CA GLU A 284 -0.23 26.75 1.41
C GLU A 284 -1.49 27.28 0.72
N ALA A 285 -2.66 26.75 1.09
CA ALA A 285 -3.94 27.15 0.52
C ALA A 285 -4.28 28.62 0.83
N TYR A 286 -4.15 29.05 2.08
CA TYR A 286 -4.32 30.47 2.46
C TYR A 286 -3.30 31.38 1.77
N SER A 287 -2.04 30.93 1.64
CA SER A 287 -1.00 31.69 0.92
C SER A 287 -1.35 31.86 -0.57
N LYS A 288 -1.91 30.83 -1.22
CA LYS A 288 -2.41 30.94 -2.60
C LYS A 288 -3.59 31.89 -2.68
N ALA A 289 -4.56 31.79 -1.76
CA ALA A 289 -5.72 32.68 -1.72
C ALA A 289 -5.29 34.16 -1.55
N LEU A 290 -4.33 34.46 -0.68
CA LEU A 290 -3.79 35.82 -0.49
C LEU A 290 -3.05 36.35 -1.72
N LYS A 291 -2.30 35.50 -2.43
CA LYS A 291 -1.62 35.91 -3.68
C LYS A 291 -2.61 36.30 -4.77
N LEU A 292 -3.76 35.64 -4.82
CA LEU A 292 -4.83 35.92 -5.77
C LEU A 292 -5.71 37.09 -5.35
N CYS A 293 -5.78 37.39 -4.04
CA CYS A 293 -6.62 38.46 -3.50
C CYS A 293 -5.95 39.84 -3.58
N PRO A 294 -6.59 40.85 -4.20
CA PRO A 294 -6.10 42.23 -4.14
C PRO A 294 -6.04 42.75 -2.69
N LYS A 295 -4.93 43.39 -2.33
CA LYS A 295 -4.77 44.07 -1.03
C LYS A 295 -5.84 45.15 -0.86
N GLY A 296 -6.48 45.20 0.32
CA GLY A 296 -7.51 46.19 0.67
C GLY A 296 -8.96 45.71 0.52
N LYS A 297 -9.20 44.42 0.21
CA LYS A 297 -10.52 43.79 0.31
C LYS A 297 -10.70 43.16 1.70
N GLU A 298 -11.91 43.17 2.25
CA GLU A 298 -12.24 42.56 3.55
C GLU A 298 -11.80 41.08 3.63
N ILE A 299 -12.04 40.31 2.57
CA ILE A 299 -11.60 38.89 2.50
C ILE A 299 -10.08 38.71 2.58
N TYR A 300 -9.28 39.72 2.21
CA TYR A 300 -7.82 39.66 2.33
C TYR A 300 -7.41 39.61 3.80
N ASP A 301 -7.99 40.47 4.63
CA ASP A 301 -7.65 40.57 6.05
C ASP A 301 -8.12 39.32 6.81
N GLU A 302 -9.28 38.76 6.44
CA GLU A 302 -9.76 37.48 6.98
C GLU A 302 -8.80 36.31 6.70
N ILE A 303 -8.37 36.14 5.43
CA ILE A 303 -7.44 35.06 5.06
C ILE A 303 -6.07 35.28 5.73
N ALA A 304 -5.62 36.53 5.83
CA ALA A 304 -4.36 36.85 6.49
C ALA A 304 -4.39 36.49 7.98
N ALA A 305 -5.50 36.76 8.67
CA ALA A 305 -5.68 36.38 10.06
C ALA A 305 -5.68 34.85 10.26
N GLU A 306 -6.37 34.10 9.37
CA GLU A 306 -6.36 32.63 9.45
C GLU A 306 -4.98 32.03 9.14
N LEU A 307 -4.25 32.61 8.17
CA LEU A 307 -2.86 32.24 7.91
C LEU A 307 -1.98 32.47 9.14
N GLU A 308 -2.09 33.62 9.80
CA GLU A 308 -1.35 33.93 11.02
C GLU A 308 -1.71 32.97 12.17
N ASN A 309 -2.99 32.60 12.30
CA ASN A 309 -3.46 31.63 13.29
C ASN A 309 -2.87 30.23 13.05
N VAL A 310 -2.88 29.77 11.79
CA VAL A 310 -2.24 28.51 11.39
C VAL A 310 -0.74 28.56 11.62
N GLU A 311 -0.05 29.64 11.25
CA GLU A 311 1.38 29.81 11.51
C GLU A 311 1.69 29.83 13.02
N LYS A 312 0.84 30.45 13.85
CA LYS A 312 0.95 30.39 15.31
C LYS A 312 0.78 28.96 15.83
N LYS A 313 -0.22 28.22 15.38
CA LYS A 313 -0.42 26.80 15.73
C LYS A 313 0.76 25.93 15.29
N MET A 314 1.33 26.20 14.11
CA MET A 314 2.56 25.56 13.65
C MET A 314 3.76 25.91 14.52
N THR A 315 3.89 27.15 14.99
CA THR A 315 4.97 27.55 15.91
C THR A 315 4.78 27.03 17.33
N LEU A 316 3.55 26.94 17.83
CA LEU A 316 3.22 26.31 19.11
C LEU A 316 3.57 24.82 19.07
N ASN A 317 3.25 24.12 17.98
CA ASN A 317 3.68 22.74 17.74
C ASN A 317 5.21 22.59 17.51
N LYS A 318 5.90 23.65 17.07
CA LYS A 318 7.38 23.68 16.96
C LYS A 318 8.10 24.10 18.25
N SER A 319 7.43 24.73 19.21
CA SER A 319 8.07 25.39 20.37
C SER A 319 8.26 24.54 21.62
N SER A 320 7.81 23.29 21.64
CA SER A 320 8.31 22.30 22.58
C SER A 320 8.84 21.10 21.79
N LYS A 321 10.08 21.19 21.29
CA LYS A 321 10.83 19.97 20.96
C LYS A 321 10.79 19.10 22.21
N ALA A 322 10.17 17.93 22.12
CA ALA A 322 9.96 17.06 23.27
C ALA A 322 11.31 16.71 23.90
N THR A 323 11.43 16.82 25.22
CA THR A 323 12.61 16.34 25.94
C THR A 323 12.67 14.82 25.88
N LEU A 324 13.83 14.22 26.16
CA LEU A 324 13.93 12.77 26.24
C LEU A 324 12.96 12.23 27.31
N GLU A 325 12.82 12.92 28.44
CA GLU A 325 11.85 12.57 29.48
C GLU A 325 10.40 12.62 29.00
N ASP A 326 10.03 13.61 28.17
CA ASP A 326 8.68 13.70 27.60
C ASP A 326 8.38 12.51 26.67
N ILE A 327 9.35 12.15 25.82
CA ILE A 327 9.22 11.05 24.85
C ILE A 327 9.08 9.72 25.62
N LEU A 328 10.02 9.43 26.52
CA LEU A 328 10.02 8.19 27.30
C LEU A 328 8.84 8.11 28.28
N GLY A 329 8.41 9.24 28.82
CA GLY A 329 7.31 9.34 29.76
C GLY A 329 5.95 8.94 29.17
N ARG A 330 5.76 9.19 27.87
CA ARG A 330 4.52 8.90 27.11
C ARG A 330 4.51 7.51 26.46
N ALA A 331 5.67 6.92 26.20
CA ALA A 331 5.78 5.64 25.50
C ALA A 331 5.02 4.51 26.22
N GLY A 332 4.17 3.81 25.47
CA GLY A 332 3.33 2.71 25.94
C GLY A 332 2.15 3.14 26.81
N LYS A 333 1.83 4.44 26.88
CA LYS A 333 0.75 5.00 27.73
C LYS A 333 -0.32 5.77 26.97
N ARG A 334 -0.26 5.78 25.64
CA ARG A 334 -1.21 6.51 24.78
C ARG A 334 -2.59 5.88 24.81
N SER A 335 -3.62 6.72 24.73
CA SER A 335 -4.96 6.24 24.39
C SER A 335 -4.97 5.71 22.94
N TYR A 336 -5.99 4.92 22.61
CA TYR A 336 -6.18 4.45 21.23
C TYR A 336 -6.23 5.62 20.24
N GLU A 337 -6.97 6.68 20.56
CA GLU A 337 -7.11 7.86 19.70
C GLU A 337 -5.80 8.63 19.54
N GLU A 338 -5.04 8.77 20.63
CA GLU A 338 -3.71 9.41 20.59
C GLU A 338 -2.73 8.61 19.74
N GLU A 339 -2.79 7.28 19.81
CA GLU A 339 -1.97 6.38 18.99
C GLU A 339 -2.36 6.47 17.52
N MET A 340 -3.66 6.42 17.20
CA MET A 340 -4.11 6.52 15.81
C MET A 340 -3.74 7.86 15.18
N THR A 341 -3.78 8.94 15.98
CA THR A 341 -3.33 10.28 15.56
C THR A 341 -1.83 10.28 15.29
N LEU A 342 -1.02 9.68 16.16
CA LEU A 342 0.43 9.58 15.96
C LEU A 342 0.75 8.84 14.65
N LEU A 343 0.10 7.70 14.40
CA LEU A 343 0.33 6.92 13.17
C LEU A 343 -0.05 7.71 11.90
N GLU A 344 -1.10 8.53 11.96
CA GLU A 344 -1.48 9.44 10.87
C GLU A 344 -0.42 10.52 10.65
N GLU A 345 0.06 11.17 11.71
CA GLU A 345 1.12 12.18 11.63
C GLU A 345 2.43 11.59 11.06
N ILE A 346 2.83 10.39 11.47
CA ILE A 346 4.03 9.73 10.89
C ILE A 346 3.80 9.37 9.42
N SER A 347 2.60 8.91 9.07
CA SER A 347 2.24 8.63 7.67
C SER A 347 2.36 9.89 6.81
N GLU A 348 1.89 11.04 7.29
CA GLU A 348 2.03 12.34 6.61
C GLU A 348 3.49 12.77 6.48
N ILE A 349 4.31 12.54 7.52
CA ILE A 349 5.75 12.80 7.47
C ILE A 349 6.41 11.99 6.34
N TYR A 350 6.13 10.69 6.24
CA TYR A 350 6.68 9.87 5.15
C TYR A 350 6.17 10.29 3.77
N ASP A 351 4.89 10.65 3.64
CA ASP A 351 4.35 11.14 2.36
C ASP A 351 5.01 12.46 1.92
N ARG A 352 5.33 13.32 2.87
CA ARG A 352 6.07 14.56 2.61
C ARG A 352 7.51 14.29 2.19
N GLU A 353 8.22 13.42 2.89
CA GLU A 353 9.61 13.05 2.57
C GLU A 353 9.78 12.51 1.15
N ILE A 354 8.80 11.74 0.65
CA ILE A 354 8.80 11.19 -0.71
C ILE A 354 8.56 12.29 -1.77
N LYS A 355 7.80 13.34 -1.43
CA LYS A 355 7.44 14.45 -2.34
C LYS A 355 8.49 15.57 -2.35
N GLU A 356 9.23 15.73 -1.26
CA GLU A 356 10.24 16.77 -1.11
C GLU A 356 11.35 16.63 -2.16
N LYS A 357 11.75 17.75 -2.75
CA LYS A 357 12.84 17.75 -3.72
C LYS A 357 14.17 17.66 -2.98
N LYS A 358 15.13 16.99 -3.62
CA LYS A 358 16.53 16.98 -3.18
C LYS A 358 17.01 18.39 -2.82
N GLU A 359 17.43 18.56 -1.57
CA GLU A 359 18.06 19.78 -1.06
C GLU A 359 19.50 19.45 -0.64
N GLU A 360 20.47 20.21 -1.16
CA GLU A 360 21.88 19.96 -0.87
C GLU A 360 22.19 20.31 0.59
N GLY A 361 22.91 19.41 1.29
CA GLY A 361 23.26 19.60 2.70
C GLY A 361 22.20 19.13 3.71
N LYS A 362 21.06 18.60 3.24
CA LYS A 362 20.03 18.01 4.11
C LYS A 362 19.77 16.54 3.80
N VAL A 363 19.10 15.87 4.73
CA VAL A 363 18.51 14.56 4.48
C VAL A 363 17.39 14.72 3.46
N TRP A 364 17.33 13.83 2.47
CA TRP A 364 16.24 13.76 1.50
C TRP A 364 16.01 12.31 1.09
N ARG A 365 14.86 12.02 0.48
CA ARG A 365 14.44 10.65 0.18
C ARG A 365 14.08 10.48 -1.29
N GLU A 366 14.59 9.42 -1.91
CA GLU A 366 14.20 8.94 -3.25
C GLU A 366 13.54 7.58 -3.10
N GLY A 367 12.21 7.51 -3.21
CA GLY A 367 11.47 6.25 -3.07
C GLY A 367 11.77 5.54 -1.73
N GLN A 368 12.48 4.42 -1.77
CA GLN A 368 12.87 3.58 -0.63
C GLN A 368 14.30 3.86 -0.11
N LEU A 369 15.03 4.79 -0.73
CA LEU A 369 16.40 5.17 -0.36
C LEU A 369 16.43 6.57 0.29
N VAL A 370 16.99 6.65 1.50
CA VAL A 370 17.26 7.92 2.18
C VAL A 370 18.71 8.33 1.96
N HIS A 371 18.94 9.58 1.58
CA HIS A 371 20.28 10.14 1.41
C HIS A 371 20.62 11.04 2.60
N LEU A 372 21.71 10.72 3.29
CA LEU A 372 22.23 11.49 4.42
C LEU A 372 23.10 12.68 3.94
N PRO A 373 23.29 13.71 4.76
CA PRO A 373 24.12 14.88 4.40
C PRO A 373 25.62 14.55 4.43
N ARG A 374 26.45 15.54 4.07
CA ARG A 374 27.92 15.38 4.01
C ARG A 374 28.63 15.55 5.35
N GLU A 375 27.97 16.12 6.35
CA GLU A 375 28.56 16.48 7.63
C GLU A 375 27.65 16.05 8.77
N GLY A 376 28.25 15.82 9.94
CA GLY A 376 27.54 15.37 11.13
C GLY A 376 27.87 13.95 11.52
N GLU A 377 27.15 13.48 12.54
CA GLU A 377 27.39 12.20 13.18
C GLU A 377 26.12 11.34 13.11
N VAL A 378 26.26 10.10 12.65
CA VAL A 378 25.16 9.13 12.57
C VAL A 378 25.32 8.09 13.66
N ILE A 379 24.34 8.01 14.55
CA ILE A 379 24.17 6.93 15.52
C ILE A 379 23.34 5.85 14.84
N VAL A 380 23.87 4.63 14.79
CA VAL A 380 23.24 3.50 14.11
C VAL A 380 22.82 2.47 15.15
N ILE A 381 21.55 2.06 15.09
CA ILE A 381 20.96 1.04 15.97
C ILE A 381 20.50 -0.14 15.11
N GLY A 382 20.90 -1.36 15.49
CA GLY A 382 20.46 -2.62 14.88
C GLY A 382 19.11 -3.11 15.42
N ASP A 383 18.90 -4.42 15.42
CA ASP A 383 17.65 -5.04 15.90
C ASP A 383 17.32 -4.62 17.35
N ILE A 384 16.04 -4.34 17.63
CA ILE A 384 15.54 -3.97 18.97
C ILE A 384 14.61 -5.04 19.56
N HIS A 385 13.69 -5.59 18.75
CA HIS A 385 12.72 -6.63 19.14
C HIS A 385 11.99 -6.38 20.46
N SER A 386 11.18 -5.32 20.50
CA SER A 386 10.31 -4.97 21.62
C SER A 386 11.04 -4.64 22.94
N ARG A 387 12.36 -4.37 22.89
CA ARG A 387 13.20 -3.99 24.05
C ARG A 387 13.40 -2.47 24.15
N ALA A 388 12.41 -1.76 24.67
CA ALA A 388 12.47 -0.30 24.84
C ALA A 388 13.68 0.15 25.68
N GLU A 389 14.12 -0.65 26.66
CA GLU A 389 15.29 -0.36 27.49
C GLU A 389 16.59 -0.23 26.68
N CYS A 390 16.70 -0.93 25.54
CA CYS A 390 17.91 -0.88 24.73
C CYS A 390 18.03 0.46 24.00
N ILE A 391 16.94 0.93 23.38
CA ILE A 391 16.92 2.25 22.74
C ILE A 391 17.00 3.38 23.78
N GLU A 392 16.34 3.23 24.93
CA GLU A 392 16.45 4.18 26.05
C GLU A 392 17.91 4.40 26.48
N THR A 393 18.70 3.32 26.60
CA THR A 393 20.12 3.41 26.95
C THR A 393 20.92 4.14 25.88
N VAL A 394 20.76 3.80 24.60
CA VAL A 394 21.50 4.45 23.51
C VAL A 394 21.20 5.94 23.44
N LEU A 395 19.92 6.34 23.56
CA LEU A 395 19.52 7.75 23.54
C LEU A 395 20.15 8.54 24.69
N LYS A 396 20.21 7.97 25.89
CA LYS A 396 20.82 8.58 27.08
C LYS A 396 22.34 8.68 26.97
N GLU A 397 23.03 7.60 26.59
CA GLU A 397 24.48 7.60 26.49
C GLU A 397 25.01 8.57 25.42
N THR A 398 24.26 8.70 24.32
CA THR A 398 24.62 9.58 23.21
C THR A 398 24.14 11.02 23.40
N ASN A 399 23.29 11.28 24.40
CA ASN A 399 22.56 12.54 24.60
C ASN A 399 21.87 13.01 23.31
N PHE A 400 21.28 12.08 22.55
CA PHE A 400 20.81 12.35 21.19
C PHE A 400 19.81 13.50 21.14
N VAL A 401 18.77 13.46 21.98
CA VAL A 401 17.68 14.44 21.99
C VAL A 401 18.18 15.82 22.42
N GLU A 402 19.09 15.88 23.38
CA GLU A 402 19.68 17.15 23.85
C GLU A 402 20.58 17.76 22.78
N ARG A 403 21.40 16.96 22.10
CA ARG A 403 22.31 17.41 21.04
C ARG A 403 21.55 17.99 19.85
N ILE A 404 20.54 17.29 19.35
CA ILE A 404 19.71 17.81 18.23
C ILE A 404 18.86 19.02 18.67
N SER A 405 18.45 19.09 19.93
CA SER A 405 17.73 20.25 20.48
C SER A 405 18.63 21.48 20.57
N LYS A 406 19.94 21.30 20.77
CA LYS A 406 20.97 22.35 20.70
C LYS A 406 21.38 22.71 19.27
N GLY A 407 20.85 22.02 18.26
CA GLY A 407 21.15 22.27 16.84
C GLY A 407 22.43 21.58 16.35
N GLU A 408 22.91 20.54 17.04
CA GLU A 408 23.99 19.71 16.52
C GLU A 408 23.50 18.84 15.35
N ASN A 409 24.37 18.65 14.35
CA ASN A 409 24.11 17.77 13.20
C ASN A 409 24.32 16.30 13.60
N VAL A 410 23.34 15.75 14.31
CA VAL A 410 23.33 14.34 14.73
C VAL A 410 22.11 13.65 14.14
N TYR A 411 22.31 12.45 13.62
CA TYR A 411 21.29 11.64 12.96
C TYR A 411 21.20 10.28 13.65
N LEU A 412 19.99 9.74 13.71
CA LEU A 412 19.71 8.41 14.23
C LEU A 412 19.22 7.55 13.07
N VAL A 413 19.94 6.48 12.74
CA VAL A 413 19.53 5.48 11.74
C VAL A 413 19.24 4.18 12.48
N CYS A 414 17.97 3.79 12.52
CA CYS A 414 17.57 2.49 13.05
C CYS A 414 17.35 1.52 11.89
N LEU A 415 17.98 0.35 11.94
CA LEU A 415 18.09 -0.56 10.80
C LEU A 415 16.86 -1.44 10.57
N GLY A 416 15.91 -1.49 11.51
CA GLY A 416 14.69 -2.30 11.41
C GLY A 416 14.52 -3.26 12.59
N ASP A 417 13.49 -4.11 12.52
CA ASP A 417 13.16 -5.13 13.51
C ASP A 417 12.91 -4.54 14.92
N TYR A 418 11.93 -3.65 14.97
CA TYR A 418 11.48 -2.95 16.18
C TYR A 418 10.56 -3.82 17.03
N ILE A 419 9.77 -4.65 16.36
CA ILE A 419 8.69 -5.47 16.95
C ILE A 419 9.03 -6.96 16.96
N ASP A 420 8.08 -7.76 17.47
CA ASP A 420 8.12 -9.22 17.62
C ASP A 420 9.22 -9.76 18.55
N ARG A 421 9.11 -11.05 18.85
CA ARG A 421 10.02 -11.89 19.66
C ARG A 421 10.04 -11.66 21.18
N PRO A 422 8.91 -11.72 21.93
CA PRO A 422 9.02 -11.88 23.38
C PRO A 422 8.57 -13.24 23.90
N LYS A 423 9.26 -13.81 24.91
CA LYS A 423 8.78 -15.02 25.61
C LYS A 423 8.98 -15.12 27.14
N ASP A 424 9.82 -14.37 27.85
CA ASP A 424 9.59 -13.09 28.57
C ASP A 424 10.67 -13.04 29.69
N SER A 425 10.99 -11.84 30.20
CA SER A 425 11.11 -11.61 31.64
C SER A 425 10.86 -10.13 31.94
N SER A 426 9.60 -9.82 32.24
CA SER A 426 9.00 -8.53 32.66
C SER A 426 8.86 -7.42 31.61
N GLN A 427 8.11 -7.75 30.55
CA GLN A 427 7.31 -6.86 29.66
C GLN A 427 8.03 -6.08 28.54
N PRO A 428 8.64 -6.78 27.56
CA PRO A 428 8.93 -6.20 26.25
C PRO A 428 7.64 -5.86 25.49
N SER A 429 7.58 -4.67 24.86
CA SER A 429 6.45 -4.20 24.06
C SER A 429 6.95 -3.54 22.79
N GLY A 430 6.52 -4.07 21.64
CA GLY A 430 6.79 -3.49 20.32
C GLY A 430 6.11 -2.15 20.16
N ILE A 431 4.88 -2.00 20.69
CA ILE A 431 4.16 -0.72 20.70
C ILE A 431 4.96 0.33 21.47
N LYS A 432 5.48 0.01 22.67
CA LYS A 432 6.32 0.95 23.43
C LYS A 432 7.59 1.36 22.65
N VAL A 433 8.24 0.45 21.94
CA VAL A 433 9.41 0.78 21.10
C VAL A 433 8.99 1.72 19.96
N LEU A 434 7.90 1.40 19.26
CA LEU A 434 7.39 2.22 18.17
C LEU A 434 6.95 3.61 18.65
N ASP A 435 6.32 3.74 19.81
CA ASP A 435 5.97 5.04 20.40
C ASP A 435 7.19 5.95 20.56
N VAL A 436 8.30 5.41 21.10
CA VAL A 436 9.55 6.17 21.26
C VAL A 436 10.09 6.60 19.89
N LEU A 437 10.18 5.66 18.95
CA LEU A 437 10.71 5.90 17.61
C LEU A 437 9.87 6.88 16.81
N PHE A 438 8.55 6.77 16.88
CA PHE A 438 7.60 7.62 16.18
C PHE A 438 7.53 9.00 16.79
N GLU A 439 7.58 9.15 18.11
CA GLU A 439 7.68 10.49 18.70
C GLU A 439 9.01 11.17 18.40
N LEU A 440 10.11 10.42 18.36
CA LEU A 440 11.39 10.92 17.86
C LEU A 440 11.28 11.36 16.39
N LYS A 441 10.68 10.53 15.53
CA LYS A 441 10.47 10.84 14.11
C LYS A 441 9.57 12.06 13.92
N LYS A 442 8.51 12.20 14.71
CA LYS A 442 7.60 13.34 14.71
C LYS A 442 8.30 14.62 15.14
N SER A 443 9.08 14.54 16.22
CA SER A 443 9.79 15.69 16.79
C SER A 443 10.97 16.13 15.94
N PHE A 444 11.62 15.19 15.25
CA PHE A 444 12.87 15.39 14.52
C PHE A 444 12.89 14.62 13.18
N PRO A 445 12.00 14.96 12.23
CA PRO A 445 11.79 14.17 11.01
C PRO A 445 13.04 14.07 10.13
N GLU A 446 13.86 15.12 10.07
CA GLU A 446 15.11 15.13 9.29
C GLU A 446 16.26 14.39 9.99
N ASN A 447 16.21 14.22 11.32
CA ASN A 447 17.30 13.62 12.10
C ASN A 447 17.09 12.14 12.39
N VAL A 448 15.85 11.64 12.30
CA VAL A 448 15.50 10.26 12.69
C VAL A 448 15.08 9.49 11.44
N ILE A 449 15.85 8.47 11.10
CA ILE A 449 15.67 7.62 9.92
C ILE A 449 15.35 6.21 10.43
N LEU A 450 14.12 5.77 10.19
CA LEU A 450 13.65 4.43 10.57
C LEU A 450 13.60 3.56 9.32
N LEU A 451 14.57 2.67 9.16
CA LEU A 451 14.56 1.70 8.08
C LEU A 451 13.60 0.56 8.39
N ARG A 452 13.13 -0.10 7.35
CA ARG A 452 12.25 -1.24 7.44
C ARG A 452 13.06 -2.52 7.72
N GLY A 453 12.68 -3.26 8.76
CA GLY A 453 13.15 -4.62 8.98
C GLY A 453 12.26 -5.68 8.33
N ASN A 454 12.65 -6.95 8.44
CA ASN A 454 11.79 -8.03 7.97
C ASN A 454 10.56 -8.19 8.87
N HIS A 455 10.62 -7.80 10.14
CA HIS A 455 9.49 -7.86 11.08
C HIS A 455 8.46 -6.73 10.88
N GLU A 456 8.83 -5.60 10.27
CA GLU A 456 7.89 -4.55 9.82
C GLU A 456 7.20 -4.95 8.48
N MET A 457 6.36 -5.98 8.58
CA MET A 457 5.89 -6.81 7.46
C MET A 457 5.37 -6.06 6.23
N HIS A 458 5.61 -6.65 5.06
CA HIS A 458 4.91 -6.35 3.80
C HIS A 458 3.74 -7.32 3.63
N LYS A 459 2.57 -6.86 3.12
CA LYS A 459 1.36 -7.72 2.98
C LYS A 459 1.57 -9.06 2.28
N LYS A 460 2.60 -9.15 1.42
CA LYS A 460 2.92 -10.35 0.63
C LYS A 460 4.07 -11.19 1.18
N ILE A 461 4.85 -10.66 2.14
CA ILE A 461 6.02 -11.34 2.71
C ILE A 461 5.66 -11.71 4.14
N ARG A 462 5.54 -13.02 4.42
CA ARG A 462 5.13 -13.50 5.74
C ARG A 462 6.36 -13.64 6.63
N VAL A 463 6.18 -13.39 7.92
CA VAL A 463 7.20 -13.56 8.96
C VAL A 463 6.68 -14.57 9.97
N SER A 464 7.57 -15.40 10.52
CA SER A 464 7.24 -16.31 11.61
C SER A 464 8.40 -16.39 12.62
N PRO A 465 8.14 -16.29 13.94
CA PRO A 465 6.85 -15.96 14.54
C PRO A 465 6.50 -14.48 14.35
N HIS A 466 5.21 -14.18 14.19
CA HIS A 466 4.69 -12.81 14.16
C HIS A 466 3.75 -12.63 15.35
N GLU A 467 4.24 -11.96 16.38
CA GLU A 467 3.64 -11.84 17.71
C GLU A 467 2.98 -10.47 17.92
N PHE A 468 3.38 -9.45 17.15
CA PHE A 468 2.88 -8.09 17.23
C PHE A 468 1.37 -7.97 17.00
N VAL A 469 0.79 -8.81 16.14
CA VAL A 469 -0.67 -8.89 15.96
C VAL A 469 -1.41 -9.21 17.27
N PHE A 470 -0.82 -10.05 18.11
CA PHE A 470 -1.38 -10.39 19.43
C PHE A 470 -1.17 -9.26 20.42
N GLU A 471 -0.01 -8.59 20.36
CA GLU A 471 0.26 -7.39 21.17
C GLU A 471 -0.76 -6.27 20.87
N CYS A 472 -1.04 -5.98 19.59
CA CYS A 472 -2.10 -5.03 19.22
C CYS A 472 -3.47 -5.44 19.79
N ALA A 473 -3.81 -6.73 19.71
CA ALA A 473 -5.08 -7.24 20.24
C ALA A 473 -5.19 -7.11 21.77
N GLU A 474 -4.07 -7.23 22.47
CA GLU A 474 -3.99 -7.07 23.93
C GLU A 474 -4.07 -5.61 24.36
N VAL A 475 -3.34 -4.72 23.68
CA VAL A 475 -3.25 -3.30 24.04
C VAL A 475 -4.51 -2.53 23.66
N PHE A 476 -5.06 -2.72 22.46
CA PHE A 476 -6.20 -1.94 21.93
C PHE A 476 -7.55 -2.65 22.02
N GLN A 477 -7.71 -3.59 22.96
CA GLN A 477 -8.89 -4.44 23.24
C GLN A 477 -10.20 -4.08 22.49
N GLY A 478 -10.83 -5.04 21.79
CA GLY A 478 -12.15 -4.85 21.15
C GLY A 478 -12.18 -5.22 19.67
N LYS A 479 -12.97 -4.52 18.84
CA LYS A 479 -12.91 -4.66 17.36
C LYS A 479 -11.91 -3.70 16.71
N GLU A 480 -11.47 -2.68 17.45
CA GLU A 480 -10.65 -1.56 16.97
C GLU A 480 -9.17 -1.93 16.83
N TRP A 481 -8.65 -2.90 17.59
CA TRP A 481 -7.26 -3.35 17.46
C TRP A 481 -6.89 -3.82 16.05
N LYS A 482 -7.86 -4.35 15.27
CA LYS A 482 -7.62 -4.74 13.87
C LYS A 482 -7.35 -3.53 12.99
N ILE A 483 -8.03 -2.43 13.25
CA ILE A 483 -7.85 -1.16 12.55
C ILE A 483 -6.47 -0.58 12.91
N ALA A 484 -6.11 -0.59 14.19
CA ALA A 484 -4.77 -0.18 14.63
C ALA A 484 -3.67 -1.01 13.96
N TYR A 485 -3.79 -2.34 14.00
CA TYR A 485 -2.84 -3.25 13.35
C TYR A 485 -2.73 -2.98 11.85
N GLU A 486 -3.85 -2.81 11.14
CA GLU A 486 -3.85 -2.45 9.72
C GLU A 486 -3.17 -1.10 9.44
N LYS A 487 -3.35 -0.10 10.32
CA LYS A 487 -2.67 1.19 10.23
C LYS A 487 -1.15 1.05 10.41
N TYR A 488 -0.67 0.27 11.39
CA TYR A 488 0.76 -0.05 11.50
C TYR A 488 1.29 -0.72 10.24
N MET A 489 0.59 -1.73 9.70
CA MET A 489 1.02 -2.43 8.49
C MET A 489 1.13 -1.49 7.28
N ARG A 490 0.18 -0.56 7.11
CA ARG A 490 0.24 0.46 6.06
C ARG A 490 1.40 1.43 6.28
N LEU A 491 1.69 1.78 7.53
CA LEU A 491 2.81 2.65 7.87
C LEU A 491 4.17 1.97 7.58
N PHE A 492 4.30 0.68 7.91
CA PHE A 492 5.50 -0.10 7.62
C PHE A 492 5.79 -0.21 6.11
N GLU A 493 4.76 -0.23 5.27
CA GLU A 493 4.93 -0.17 3.81
C GLU A 493 5.54 1.15 3.32
N LYS A 494 5.42 2.23 4.11
CA LYS A 494 6.01 3.54 3.80
C LYS A 494 7.42 3.73 4.35
N MET A 495 7.92 2.84 5.21
CA MET A 495 9.28 2.95 5.75
C MET A 495 10.32 2.70 4.66
N PRO A 496 11.39 3.53 4.58
CA PRO A 496 12.49 3.30 3.64
C PRO A 496 13.21 1.98 3.93
N VAL A 497 13.84 1.40 2.92
CA VAL A 497 14.54 0.10 3.01
C VAL A 497 16.04 0.30 3.18
N ALA A 498 16.57 1.42 2.70
CA ALA A 498 17.99 1.73 2.78
C ALA A 498 18.23 3.21 3.11
N ALA A 499 19.36 3.48 3.74
CA ALA A 499 19.93 4.82 3.81
C ALA A 499 21.36 4.79 3.29
N LYS A 500 21.82 5.88 2.69
CA LYS A 500 23.18 6.01 2.17
C LYS A 500 23.79 7.34 2.59
N ALA A 501 25.02 7.27 3.09
CA ALA A 501 25.86 8.43 3.33
C ALA A 501 26.81 8.69 2.14
N PRO A 502 27.08 9.96 1.81
CA PRO A 502 27.95 10.33 0.69
C PRO A 502 29.41 9.93 0.92
N ASN A 503 29.80 9.59 2.14
CA ASN A 503 31.12 9.10 2.50
C ASN A 503 31.33 7.59 2.25
N GLY A 504 30.37 6.92 1.59
CA GLY A 504 30.51 5.53 1.16
C GLY A 504 29.92 4.50 2.13
N VAL A 505 29.18 4.92 3.15
CA VAL A 505 28.47 3.98 4.04
C VAL A 505 27.04 3.76 3.57
N LEU A 506 26.66 2.50 3.43
CA LEU A 506 25.31 2.05 3.10
C LEU A 506 24.69 1.35 4.32
N PHE A 507 23.41 1.61 4.57
CA PHE A 507 22.65 1.06 5.69
C PHE A 507 21.45 0.28 5.15
N ILE A 508 21.34 -1.02 5.46
CA ILE A 508 20.26 -1.93 5.05
C ILE A 508 19.97 -2.89 6.21
N HIS A 509 18.71 -3.31 6.42
CA HIS A 509 18.39 -4.30 7.46
C HIS A 509 19.08 -5.66 7.27
N GLY A 510 18.71 -6.34 6.18
CA GLY A 510 19.16 -7.70 5.87
C GLY A 510 20.44 -7.68 5.05
N GLY A 511 20.33 -7.89 3.75
CA GLY A 511 21.50 -8.16 2.91
C GLY A 511 21.43 -7.54 1.53
N ILE A 512 22.24 -8.07 0.62
CA ILE A 512 22.35 -7.59 -0.75
C ILE A 512 21.56 -8.48 -1.72
N THR A 513 21.36 -8.02 -2.95
CA THR A 513 20.68 -8.76 -4.03
C THR A 513 21.34 -8.49 -5.37
N ASP A 514 21.31 -9.46 -6.28
CA ASP A 514 21.80 -9.33 -7.65
C ASP A 514 20.86 -8.50 -8.54
N LYS A 515 19.64 -8.21 -8.07
CA LYS A 515 18.59 -7.46 -8.78
C LYS A 515 18.76 -5.94 -8.70
N VAL A 516 19.59 -5.45 -7.78
CA VAL A 516 19.91 -4.03 -7.65
C VAL A 516 21.24 -3.78 -8.35
N LYS A 517 21.22 -2.95 -9.40
CA LYS A 517 22.38 -2.56 -10.20
C LYS A 517 22.75 -1.08 -10.07
N GLY A 518 22.20 -0.43 -9.05
CA GLY A 518 22.55 0.93 -8.67
C GLY A 518 21.55 1.56 -7.72
N GLU A 519 21.80 2.83 -7.35
CA GLU A 519 20.96 3.58 -6.40
C GLU A 519 19.50 3.68 -6.85
N ARG A 520 19.24 3.78 -8.15
CA ARG A 520 17.87 3.88 -8.68
C ARG A 520 17.03 2.64 -8.41
N ASP A 521 17.64 1.46 -8.55
CA ASP A 521 16.99 0.17 -8.27
C ASP A 521 16.81 0.01 -6.76
N LEU A 522 17.78 0.46 -5.97
CA LEU A 522 17.69 0.48 -4.50
C LEU A 522 16.60 1.43 -3.99
N ALA A 523 16.39 2.55 -4.68
CA ALA A 523 15.30 3.49 -4.42
C ALA A 523 13.93 2.93 -4.84
N ASN A 524 13.87 1.97 -5.77
CA ASN A 524 12.63 1.41 -6.31
C ASN A 524 12.71 -0.11 -6.45
N PRO A 525 12.94 -0.87 -5.36
CA PRO A 525 13.12 -2.30 -5.44
C PRO A 525 11.81 -2.98 -5.81
N ASP A 526 11.87 -3.98 -6.70
CA ASP A 526 10.74 -4.88 -6.92
C ASP A 526 10.50 -5.78 -5.69
N GLU A 527 9.45 -6.60 -5.71
CA GLU A 527 9.08 -7.43 -4.55
C GLU A 527 10.15 -8.46 -4.18
N ASP A 528 10.91 -8.99 -5.15
CA ASP A 528 11.95 -9.98 -4.90
C ASP A 528 13.22 -9.32 -4.36
N ALA A 529 13.62 -8.18 -4.94
CA ALA A 529 14.70 -7.35 -4.45
C ALA A 529 14.41 -6.85 -3.03
N LEU A 530 13.19 -6.35 -2.77
CA LEU A 530 12.74 -5.92 -1.45
C LEU A 530 12.86 -7.07 -0.43
N ARG A 531 12.37 -8.26 -0.78
CA ARG A 531 12.48 -9.43 0.10
C ARG A 531 13.95 -9.75 0.41
N GLU A 532 14.81 -9.78 -0.60
CA GLU A 532 16.22 -10.12 -0.43
C GLU A 532 17.00 -9.06 0.39
N LEU A 533 16.71 -7.78 0.20
CA LEU A 533 17.28 -6.69 0.99
C LEU A 533 16.92 -6.80 2.48
N LEU A 534 15.74 -7.33 2.81
CA LEU A 534 15.27 -7.50 4.18
C LEU A 534 15.72 -8.82 4.83
N TRP A 535 16.11 -9.84 4.05
CA TRP A 535 16.25 -11.22 4.55
C TRP A 535 17.58 -11.92 4.28
N ASN A 536 18.38 -11.46 3.31
CA ASN A 536 19.60 -12.18 2.93
C ASN A 536 20.68 -12.04 4.01
N ASP A 537 21.48 -13.09 4.20
CA ASP A 537 22.54 -13.17 5.22
C ASP A 537 23.94 -13.32 4.58
N PRO A 538 24.99 -12.67 5.10
CA PRO A 538 26.34 -12.87 4.62
C PRO A 538 26.88 -14.25 5.05
N ASP A 539 27.69 -14.88 4.19
CA ASP A 539 28.36 -16.16 4.50
C ASP A 539 29.76 -16.19 3.86
N SER A 540 30.81 -16.17 4.71
CA SER A 540 32.21 -16.25 4.25
C SER A 540 32.56 -17.58 3.55
N GLY A 541 31.72 -18.62 3.68
CA GLY A 541 31.86 -19.91 3.00
C GLY A 541 31.22 -19.95 1.61
N VAL A 542 30.71 -18.81 1.12
CA VAL A 542 30.12 -18.62 -0.21
C VAL A 542 30.92 -17.53 -0.93
N SER A 543 31.13 -17.67 -2.24
CA SER A 543 31.72 -16.60 -3.07
C SER A 543 30.63 -15.74 -3.72
N GLU A 544 29.59 -16.40 -4.26
CA GLU A 544 28.45 -15.78 -4.94
C GLU A 544 27.16 -15.82 -4.09
N TYR A 545 26.06 -16.37 -4.60
CA TYR A 545 24.84 -16.63 -3.84
C TYR A 545 24.64 -18.12 -3.61
N ARG A 546 24.11 -18.49 -2.45
CA ARG A 546 23.66 -19.85 -2.15
C ARG A 546 22.23 -19.79 -1.60
N SER A 547 21.35 -20.62 -2.13
CA SER A 547 20.00 -20.73 -1.59
C SER A 547 20.05 -21.29 -0.17
N GLY A 548 19.42 -20.58 0.77
CA GLY A 548 19.25 -21.00 2.15
C GLY A 548 17.79 -20.89 2.58
N ASN A 549 17.53 -21.20 3.84
CA ASN A 549 16.23 -21.01 4.47
C ASN A 549 16.40 -20.31 5.82
N ARG A 550 15.55 -19.34 6.12
CA ARG A 550 15.41 -18.74 7.45
C ARG A 550 14.00 -19.02 7.96
N GLY A 551 13.86 -20.05 8.78
CA GLY A 551 12.53 -20.58 9.12
C GLY A 551 11.82 -21.15 7.89
N SER A 552 10.65 -20.61 7.53
CA SER A 552 9.86 -21.01 6.35
C SER A 552 10.17 -20.23 5.08
N GLU A 553 10.94 -19.14 5.16
CA GLU A 553 11.22 -18.27 4.03
C GLU A 553 12.48 -18.70 3.27
N ARG A 554 12.39 -18.67 1.94
CA ARG A 554 13.54 -18.89 1.05
C ARG A 554 14.38 -17.63 1.02
N ILE A 555 15.60 -17.74 1.52
CA ILE A 555 16.58 -16.65 1.53
C ILE A 555 17.77 -17.03 0.64
N TYR A 556 18.61 -16.05 0.33
CA TYR A 556 19.93 -16.32 -0.20
C TYR A 556 20.98 -15.89 0.81
N THR A 557 21.98 -16.73 1.01
CA THR A 557 23.23 -16.26 1.59
C THR A 557 24.11 -15.72 0.48
N PHE A 558 24.87 -14.67 0.77
CA PHE A 558 25.76 -14.03 -0.18
C PHE A 558 27.21 -14.02 0.31
N GLY A 559 28.10 -14.20 -0.65
CA GLY A 559 29.54 -14.23 -0.47
C GLY A 559 30.22 -12.92 -0.84
N GLU A 560 31.54 -12.94 -0.75
CA GLU A 560 32.36 -11.75 -0.94
C GLU A 560 32.34 -11.19 -2.37
N GLU A 561 32.28 -12.04 -3.41
CA GLU A 561 32.25 -11.56 -4.81
C GLU A 561 30.94 -10.87 -5.13
N ALA A 562 29.81 -11.45 -4.68
CA ALA A 562 28.51 -10.83 -4.78
C ALA A 562 28.47 -9.49 -4.03
N PHE A 563 29.04 -9.45 -2.82
CA PHE A 563 29.18 -8.23 -2.02
C PHE A 563 29.97 -7.15 -2.74
N ASN A 564 31.16 -7.47 -3.25
CA ASN A 564 32.00 -6.50 -3.93
C ASN A 564 31.31 -5.87 -5.14
N ARG A 565 30.64 -6.68 -5.97
CA ARG A 565 29.88 -6.16 -7.12
C ARG A 565 28.69 -5.29 -6.71
N PHE A 566 27.91 -5.71 -5.72
CA PHE A 566 26.78 -4.91 -5.24
C PHE A 566 27.25 -3.55 -4.71
N MET A 567 28.33 -3.54 -3.93
CA MET A 567 28.89 -2.30 -3.37
C MET A 567 29.44 -1.37 -4.46
N GLU A 568 30.04 -1.92 -5.52
CA GLU A 568 30.43 -1.17 -6.71
C GLU A 568 29.21 -0.59 -7.45
N ASP A 569 28.19 -1.42 -7.73
CA ASP A 569 26.97 -1.04 -8.43
C ASP A 569 26.25 0.13 -7.72
N VAL A 570 26.15 0.10 -6.38
CA VAL A 570 25.52 1.16 -5.57
C VAL A 570 26.48 2.27 -5.15
N GLY A 571 27.74 2.22 -5.59
CA GLY A 571 28.77 3.24 -5.31
C GLY A 571 29.02 3.47 -3.81
N SER A 572 29.21 2.40 -3.05
CA SER A 572 29.48 2.43 -1.61
C SER A 572 30.69 1.57 -1.24
N ASN A 573 31.31 1.86 -0.09
CA ASN A 573 32.51 1.20 0.39
C ASN A 573 32.21 0.19 1.51
N VAL A 574 31.36 0.57 2.46
CA VAL A 574 31.04 -0.20 3.67
C VAL A 574 29.53 -0.38 3.78
N LEU A 575 29.09 -1.59 4.14
CA LEU A 575 27.70 -1.91 4.47
C LEU A 575 27.57 -2.08 5.98
N VAL A 576 26.62 -1.39 6.59
CA VAL A 576 26.17 -1.63 7.97
C VAL A 576 24.77 -2.23 7.91
N ARG A 577 24.61 -3.42 8.50
CA ARG A 577 23.37 -4.20 8.51
C ARG A 577 23.01 -4.72 9.90
N ALA A 578 21.82 -5.31 10.02
CA ALA A 578 21.30 -5.89 11.25
C ALA A 578 20.84 -7.34 11.04
N HIS A 579 19.63 -7.72 11.48
CA HIS A 579 18.92 -8.99 11.20
C HIS A 579 19.50 -10.28 11.81
N GLU A 580 20.79 -10.31 12.17
CA GLU A 580 21.45 -11.39 12.90
C GLU A 580 21.84 -10.93 14.32
N GLN A 581 21.65 -11.80 15.31
CA GLN A 581 21.85 -11.52 16.74
C GLN A 581 23.34 -11.58 17.15
N LYS A 582 24.18 -10.81 16.47
CA LYS A 582 25.63 -10.73 16.67
C LYS A 582 26.15 -9.35 16.29
N VAL A 583 27.36 -9.03 16.77
CA VAL A 583 28.14 -7.88 16.31
C VAL A 583 29.39 -8.42 15.62
N GLU A 584 29.47 -8.30 14.30
CA GLU A 584 30.52 -8.97 13.51
C GLU A 584 30.92 -8.17 12.28
N ALA A 585 32.22 -8.11 12.01
CA ALA A 585 32.80 -7.57 10.78
C ALA A 585 33.16 -8.70 9.80
N MET A 586 32.77 -8.57 8.54
CA MET A 586 33.02 -9.54 7.47
C MET A 586 33.59 -8.86 6.20
N PHE A 587 34.00 -9.68 5.23
CA PHE A 587 34.44 -9.27 3.89
C PHE A 587 35.53 -8.18 3.90
N HIS A 588 36.67 -8.51 4.53
CA HIS A 588 37.80 -7.60 4.68
C HIS A 588 37.46 -6.26 5.35
N ASP A 589 36.71 -6.33 6.45
CA ASP A 589 36.34 -5.17 7.27
C ASP A 589 35.41 -4.18 6.53
N ARG A 590 34.55 -4.67 5.62
CA ARG A 590 33.63 -3.83 4.81
C ARG A 590 32.15 -4.10 5.03
N LEU A 591 31.78 -5.17 5.74
CA LEU A 591 30.40 -5.43 6.17
C LEU A 591 30.33 -5.55 7.70
N LEU A 592 29.57 -4.67 8.36
CA LEU A 592 29.28 -4.73 9.79
C LEU A 592 27.86 -5.24 10.01
N THR A 593 27.71 -6.38 10.68
CA THR A 593 26.45 -6.81 11.28
C THR A 593 26.36 -6.23 12.69
N LEU A 594 25.28 -5.52 12.97
CA LEU A 594 25.02 -4.80 14.22
C LEU A 594 23.71 -5.27 14.83
N ASN A 595 23.76 -5.73 16.08
CA ASN A 595 22.60 -6.07 16.88
C ASN A 595 22.53 -5.12 18.08
N SER A 596 21.34 -4.61 18.42
CA SER A 596 21.16 -3.67 19.54
C SER A 596 20.22 -4.19 20.62
N THR A 597 19.90 -5.49 20.59
CA THR A 597 19.04 -6.16 21.57
C THR A 597 19.78 -7.27 22.30
N ASN A 598 19.50 -7.47 23.58
CA ASN A 598 20.05 -8.59 24.36
C ASN A 598 19.22 -9.88 24.24
N TYR A 599 18.38 -10.01 23.21
CA TYR A 599 17.55 -11.19 23.03
C TYR A 599 18.41 -12.47 23.03
N LYS A 600 18.03 -13.45 23.87
CA LYS A 600 18.79 -14.69 24.12
C LYS A 600 20.24 -14.50 24.59
N GLY A 601 20.56 -13.35 25.20
CA GLY A 601 21.92 -13.06 25.66
C GLY A 601 22.88 -12.70 24.54
N ALA A 602 22.36 -12.34 23.36
CA ALA A 602 23.18 -11.85 22.25
C ALA A 602 23.95 -10.58 22.64
N GLU A 603 25.12 -10.43 22.05
CA GLU A 603 25.91 -9.21 22.15
C GLU A 603 25.16 -8.04 21.54
N LYS A 604 25.11 -6.91 22.23
CA LYS A 604 24.46 -5.69 21.75
C LYS A 604 25.45 -4.55 21.69
N ALA A 605 25.37 -3.79 20.61
CA ALA A 605 26.15 -2.59 20.37
C ALA A 605 25.34 -1.57 19.56
N TYR A 606 25.80 -0.33 19.56
CA TYR A 606 25.43 0.68 18.57
C TYR A 606 26.70 1.19 17.90
N ALA A 607 26.56 1.80 16.73
CA ALA A 607 27.69 2.35 15.99
C ALA A 607 27.58 3.87 15.85
N ILE A 608 28.72 4.55 15.79
CA ILE A 608 28.81 5.98 15.49
C ILE A 608 29.65 6.15 14.22
N VAL A 609 29.05 6.76 13.20
CA VAL A 609 29.65 7.05 11.89
C VAL A 609 29.80 8.55 11.74
N LYS A 610 31.02 9.02 11.43
CA LYS A 610 31.31 10.44 11.16
C LYS A 610 31.28 10.70 9.66
N LEU A 611 30.50 11.68 9.22
CA LEU A 611 30.20 11.89 7.80
C LEU A 611 31.28 12.68 7.04
N GLU A 612 32.16 13.39 7.75
CA GLU A 612 33.10 14.36 7.16
C GLU A 612 34.24 13.73 6.34
N LYS A 613 34.42 12.41 6.43
CA LYS A 613 35.48 11.68 5.72
C LYS A 613 34.94 10.42 5.09
N GLU A 614 35.47 10.11 3.91
CA GLU A 614 35.24 8.82 3.24
C GLU A 614 35.60 7.67 4.17
N ILE A 615 34.71 6.69 4.29
CA ILE A 615 34.90 5.49 5.10
C ILE A 615 35.13 4.31 4.16
N LYS A 616 36.21 3.57 4.39
CA LYS A 616 36.60 2.41 3.57
C LYS A 616 36.57 1.11 4.35
N SER A 617 36.62 1.17 5.68
CA SER A 617 36.57 0.00 6.53
C SER A 617 35.86 0.26 7.87
N ILE A 618 35.34 -0.79 8.50
CA ILE A 618 34.60 -0.74 9.76
C ILE A 618 35.48 -0.25 10.91
N SER A 619 36.80 -0.44 10.86
CA SER A 619 37.72 0.16 11.83
C SER A 619 37.67 1.69 11.93
N GLU A 620 37.07 2.38 10.94
CA GLU A 620 36.81 3.82 10.96
C GLU A 620 35.44 4.17 11.58
N ILE A 621 34.61 3.17 11.87
CA ILE A 621 33.31 3.27 12.55
C ILE A 621 33.50 2.92 14.02
N LYS A 622 32.99 3.77 14.92
CA LYS A 622 33.09 3.51 16.36
C LYS A 622 31.93 2.61 16.80
N VAL A 623 32.22 1.34 17.09
CA VAL A 623 31.26 0.38 17.66
C VAL A 623 31.33 0.40 19.20
N ILE A 624 30.20 0.55 19.87
CA ILE A 624 30.11 0.69 21.34
C ILE A 624 29.17 -0.38 21.89
N HIS A 625 29.71 -1.25 22.75
CA HIS A 625 28.98 -2.32 23.41
C HIS A 625 28.41 -1.80 24.75
N PHE A 626 27.18 -2.20 25.08
CA PHE A 626 26.43 -1.70 26.25
C PHE A 626 25.52 -2.76 26.88
#